data_AF-M0JQH9-F1
#
_entry.id   AF-M0JQH9-F1
#
_cell.length_a   1.000
_cell.length_b   1.000
_cell.length_c   1.000
_cell.angle_alpha   90.00
_cell.angle_beta   90.00
_cell.angle_gamma   90.00
#
_symmetry.space_group_name_H-M   'P 1'
#
loop_
_entity.id
_entity.type
_entity.pdbx_description
1 polymer ?
#
loop_
_entity_poly.entity_id
_entity_poly.type
_entity_poly.pdbx_seq_one_letter_code
_entity_poly.pdbx_strand_id
1 'polypeptide(L)' 'MRRAARAIQEEVATESVDVLAPSASQYGAWTLDAVLRDAEGVPPEVLRELALAGLTLQPMPSQAESQHMAATV' A
#
# COMPACT_ATOMS: atom_id res chain seq x y z
N MET A 1 -9.38 0.19 4.98
CA MET A 1 -8.78 0.37 3.63
C MET A 1 -9.00 1.73 3.00
N ARG A 2 -10.23 2.14 2.61
CA ARG A 2 -10.43 3.42 1.90
C ARG A 2 -9.89 4.65 2.64
N ARG A 3 -9.95 4.66 3.97
CA ARG A 3 -9.33 5.70 4.81
C ARG A 3 -7.80 5.70 4.67
N ALA A 4 -7.16 4.55 4.89
CA ALA A 4 -5.69 4.43 4.76
C ALA A 4 -5.23 4.78 3.34
N ALA A 5 -5.94 4.32 2.31
CA ALA A 5 -5.67 4.66 0.91
C ALA A 5 -5.68 6.17 0.66
N ARG A 6 -6.65 6.89 1.24
CA ARG A 6 -6.72 8.35 1.16
C ARG A 6 -5.58 9.03 1.93
N ALA A 7 -5.33 8.59 3.16
CA ALA A 7 -4.26 9.17 3.99
C ALA A 7 -2.88 9.02 3.34
N ILE A 8 -2.61 7.85 2.74
CA ILE A 8 -1.36 7.62 1.99
C ILE A 8 -1.23 8.59 0.81
N GLN A 9 -2.30 8.80 0.03
CA GLN A 9 -2.27 9.77 -1.09
C GLN A 9 -2.08 11.22 -0.65
N GLU A 10 -2.55 11.58 0.55
CA GLU A 10 -2.45 12.94 1.10
C GLU A 10 -1.06 13.21 1.73
N GLU A 11 -0.44 12.20 2.32
CA GLU A 11 0.83 12.34 3.08
C GLU A 11 2.08 11.98 2.26
N VAL A 12 1.96 11.12 1.25
CA VAL A 12 3.10 10.59 0.49
C VAL A 12 2.91 10.78 -1.01
N ALA A 13 4.00 11.15 -1.70
CA ALA A 13 4.03 11.22 -3.16
C ALA A 13 3.68 9.85 -3.75
N THR A 14 2.44 9.72 -4.17
CA THR A 14 1.87 8.45 -4.65
C THR A 14 1.67 8.54 -6.15
N GLU A 15 2.03 7.49 -6.88
CA GLU A 15 1.74 7.34 -8.31
C GLU A 15 0.34 6.76 -8.51
N SER A 16 0.05 5.65 -7.82
CA SER A 16 -1.24 4.98 -7.84
C SER A 16 -1.53 4.33 -6.47
N VAL A 17 -2.82 4.24 -6.15
CA VAL A 17 -3.33 3.49 -4.99
C VAL A 17 -4.64 2.84 -5.39
N ASP A 18 -4.73 1.53 -5.18
CA ASP A 18 -5.90 0.71 -5.47
C ASP A 18 -6.34 -0.09 -4.24
N VAL A 19 -7.64 -0.35 -4.15
CA VAL A 19 -8.24 -1.24 -3.15
C VAL A 19 -8.88 -2.40 -3.87
N LEU A 20 -8.24 -3.56 -3.79
CA LEU A 20 -8.64 -4.78 -4.47
C LEU A 20 -9.54 -5.62 -3.56
N ALA A 21 -10.64 -6.11 -4.13
CA ALA A 21 -11.47 -7.13 -3.49
C ALA A 21 -10.74 -8.49 -3.47
N PRO A 22 -11.09 -9.42 -2.56
CA PRO A 22 -10.46 -10.74 -2.47
C PRO A 22 -10.41 -11.48 -3.81
N SER A 23 -11.45 -11.38 -4.64
CA SER A 23 -11.53 -12.03 -5.95
C SER A 23 -10.57 -11.45 -7.01
N ALA A 24 -10.04 -10.24 -6.79
CA ALA A 24 -9.13 -9.54 -7.68
C ALA A 24 -7.70 -9.46 -7.10
N SER A 25 -7.51 -9.86 -5.84
CA SER A 25 -6.21 -9.86 -5.16
C SER A 25 -5.52 -11.20 -5.32
N GLN A 26 -4.21 -11.18 -5.61
CA GLN A 26 -3.36 -12.38 -5.57
C GLN A 26 -3.26 -13.01 -4.17
N TYR A 27 -3.58 -12.25 -3.11
CA TYR A 27 -3.52 -12.70 -1.73
C TYR A 27 -4.83 -13.32 -1.23
N GLY A 28 -5.90 -13.33 -2.05
CA GLY A 28 -7.21 -13.84 -1.66
C GLY A 28 -7.87 -13.08 -0.50
N ALA A 29 -7.37 -11.88 -0.20
CA ALA A 29 -7.83 -10.99 0.86
C ALA A 29 -8.11 -9.60 0.28
N TRP A 30 -8.80 -8.76 1.05
CA TRP A 30 -8.83 -7.33 0.71
C TRP A 30 -7.40 -6.81 0.71
N THR A 31 -7.00 -6.11 -0.35
CA THR A 31 -5.62 -5.63 -0.54
C THR A 31 -5.63 -4.15 -0.87
N LEU A 32 -4.80 -3.39 -0.16
CA LEU A 32 -4.40 -2.04 -0.55
C LEU A 32 -3.09 -2.17 -1.32
N ASP A 33 -3.12 -1.88 -2.61
CA ASP A 33 -1.96 -1.90 -3.50
C ASP A 33 -1.58 -0.44 -3.81
N ALA A 34 -0.29 -0.11 -3.77
CA ALA A 34 0.17 1.24 -3.97
C ALA A 34 1.55 1.29 -4.62
N VAL A 35 1.74 2.30 -5.46
CA VAL A 35 3.03 2.65 -6.05
C VAL A 35 3.42 4.02 -5.53
N LEU A 36 4.52 4.09 -4.78
CA LEU A 36 5.05 5.32 -4.20
C LEU A 36 6.16 5.88 -5.09
N ARG A 37 6.15 7.19 -5.30
CA ARG A 37 7.18 7.92 -6.06
C ARG A 37 8.26 8.43 -5.12
N ASP A 38 9.50 8.43 -5.62
CA ASP A 38 10.66 9.01 -4.93
C ASP A 38 10.87 8.45 -3.51
N ALA A 39 10.46 7.21 -3.26
CA ALA A 39 10.51 6.55 -1.96
C ALA A 39 11.51 5.40 -1.97
N GLU A 40 12.47 5.42 -1.03
CA GLU A 40 13.31 4.27 -0.71
C GLU A 40 12.63 3.44 0.38
N GLY A 41 11.93 2.37 -0.02
CA GLY A 41 11.16 1.54 0.89
C GLY A 41 9.80 2.16 1.30
N VAL A 42 9.12 1.52 2.25
CA VAL A 42 7.80 1.97 2.72
C VAL A 42 7.96 3.08 3.77
N PRO A 43 7.46 4.30 3.53
CA PRO A 43 7.59 5.41 4.48
C PRO A 43 6.90 5.15 5.82
N PRO A 44 7.40 5.72 6.94
CA PRO A 44 6.79 5.57 8.27
C PRO A 44 5.32 5.99 8.36
N GLU A 45 4.94 7.03 7.63
CA GLU A 45 3.57 7.54 7.53
C GLU A 45 2.63 6.46 6.98
N VAL A 46 3.10 5.76 5.95
CA VAL A 46 2.38 4.62 5.38
C VAL A 46 2.27 3.49 6.39
N LEU A 47 3.37 3.11 7.05
CA LEU A 47 3.35 2.06 8.08
C LEU A 47 2.37 2.37 9.21
N ARG A 48 2.29 3.64 9.62
CA ARG A 48 1.34 4.11 10.63
C ARG A 48 -0.10 3.94 10.16
N GLU A 49 -0.43 4.37 8.95
CA GLU A 49 -1.80 4.25 8.41
C GLU A 49 -2.20 2.80 8.17
N LEU A 50 -1.25 1.94 7.77
CA LEU A 50 -1.47 0.50 7.68
C LEU A 50 -1.77 -0.10 9.06
N ALA A 51 -0.97 0.23 10.08
CA ALA A 51 -1.19 -0.23 11.45
C ALA A 51 -2.54 0.24 12.02
N LEU A 52 -2.91 1.51 11.80
CA LEU A 52 -4.21 2.05 12.20
C LEU A 52 -5.39 1.37 11.50
N ALA A 53 -5.18 0.88 10.28
CA ALA A 53 -6.16 0.14 9.52
C ALA A 53 -6.13 -1.38 9.75
N GLY A 54 -5.23 -1.88 10.62
CA GLY A 54 -5.04 -3.31 10.86
C GLY A 54 -4.51 -4.08 9.65
N LEU A 55 -3.75 -3.42 8.79
CA LEU A 55 -3.20 -3.99 7.56
C LEU A 55 -1.76 -4.45 7.76
N THR A 56 -1.44 -5.61 7.20
CA THR A 56 -0.10 -6.20 7.22
C THR A 56 0.55 -6.11 5.85
N LEU A 57 1.77 -5.60 5.78
CA LEU A 57 2.54 -5.56 4.55
C LEU A 57 2.82 -6.98 4.04
N GLN A 58 2.61 -7.17 2.75
CA GLN A 58 2.97 -8.39 2.06
C GLN A 58 4.38 -8.26 1.45
N PRO A 59 5.14 -9.37 1.35
CA PRO A 59 6.40 -9.35 0.63
C PRO A 59 6.18 -9.02 -0.86
N MET A 60 6.92 -8.06 -1.41
CA MET A 60 7.02 -7.82 -2.86
C MET A 60 8.48 -7.72 -3.29
N PRO A 61 8.79 -8.16 -4.53
CA PRO A 61 10.07 -7.86 -5.15
C PRO A 61 10.20 -6.35 -5.41
N SER A 62 11.34 -5.76 -5.06
CA SER A 62 11.64 -4.35 -5.36
C SER A 62 11.74 -4.14 -6.87
N GLN A 63 10.90 -3.25 -7.41
CA GLN A 63 11.04 -2.74 -8.78
C GLN A 63 11.92 -1.48 -8.72
N ALA A 64 12.90 -1.36 -9.60
CA ALA A 64 14.04 -0.45 -9.43
C ALA A 64 13.72 1.05 -9.53
N GLU A 65 12.51 1.43 -9.99
CA GLU A 65 12.16 2.82 -10.31
C GLU A 65 11.00 3.38 -9.47
N SER A 66 10.13 2.51 -8.94
CA SER A 66 9.03 2.89 -8.05
C SER A 66 8.87 1.88 -6.92
N GLN A 67 8.51 2.34 -5.72
CA GLN A 67 8.29 1.44 -4.59
C GLN A 67 6.87 0.89 -4.65
N HIS A 68 6.75 -0.38 -5.03
CA HIS A 68 5.49 -1.12 -5.00
C HIS A 68 5.24 -1.67 -3.59
N MET A 69 4.01 -1.55 -3.13
CA MET A 69 3.59 -2.12 -1.86
C MET A 69 2.17 -2.67 -1.93
N ALA A 70 1.91 -3.71 -1.14
CA ALA A 70 0.62 -4.34 -0.99
C ALA A 70 0.45 -4.70 0.48
N ALA A 71 -0.74 -4.42 1.02
CA ALA A 71 -1.07 -4.73 2.40
C ALA A 71 -2.47 -5.34 2.50
N THR A 72 -2.62 -6.37 3.32
CA THR A 72 -3.86 -7.14 3.48
C THR A 72 -4.42 -7.04 4.89
N VAL A 73 -5.73 -7.28 5.04
CA VAL A 73 -6.36 -7.62 6.33
C VAL A 73 -6.14 -9.08 6.70
#